data_AF-X1SPV2-F1
#
_entry.id   AF-X1SPV2-F1
#
_cell.length_a   1.000
_cell.length_b   1.000
_cell.length_c   1.000
_cell.angle_alpha   90.00
_cell.angle_beta   90.00
_cell.angle_gamma   90.00
#
_symmetry.space_group_name_H-M   'P 1'
#
loop_
_entity.id
_entity.type
_entity.pdbx_description
1 polymer ?
#
loop_
_entity_poly.entity_id
_entity_poly.type
_entity_poly.pdbx_seq_one_letter_code
_entity_poly.pdbx_strand_id
1 'polypeptide(L)'
;MISDIVLLKELPDFIKNSVEAYIGCLSGAMMRDEYLGAIGAAGFQEVRIIDETSFPIDWMANDPTAKAIMENLNLPPEKVKEIASSVTSIKVRGIKPNETINSLLLN
;
A
#
# COMPACT_ATOMS: atom_id res chain seq x y z
N MET A 1 15.04 -2.11 -1.30
CA MET A 1 13.81 -2.28 -0.51
C MET A 1 12.99 -1.01 -0.67
N ILE A 2 11.68 -1.14 -0.67
CA ILE A 2 10.74 -0.02 -0.79
C ILE A 2 9.66 -0.18 0.27
N SER A 3 9.15 0.94 0.78
CA SER A 3 7.99 0.97 1.67
C SER A 3 6.84 1.63 0.93
N ASP A 4 5.65 1.07 1.01
CA ASP A 4 4.45 1.63 0.38
C ASP A 4 3.17 1.24 1.13
N ILE A 5 2.10 1.99 0.88
CA ILE A 5 0.75 1.70 1.40
C ILE A 5 0.06 0.74 0.43
N VAL A 6 -0.49 -0.35 0.98
CA VAL A 6 -1.27 -1.32 0.21
C VAL A 6 -2.61 -1.60 0.87
N LEU A 7 -3.53 -2.10 0.05
CA LEU A 7 -4.86 -2.49 0.48
C LEU A 7 -4.95 -4.00 0.74
N LEU A 8 -5.52 -4.34 1.88
CA LEU A 8 -5.95 -5.70 2.23
C LEU A 8 -7.38 -5.98 1.76
N LYS A 9 -8.17 -4.92 1.57
CA LYS A 9 -9.53 -4.95 1.03
C LYS A 9 -9.79 -3.68 0.24
N GLU A 10 -10.70 -3.77 -0.71
CA GLU A 10 -11.15 -2.63 -1.51
C GLU A 10 -11.68 -1.49 -0.63
N LEU A 11 -11.24 -0.28 -0.95
CA LEU A 11 -11.77 0.93 -0.32
C LEU A 11 -13.17 1.25 -0.87
N PRO A 12 -14.06 1.85 -0.06
CA PRO A 12 -15.33 2.38 -0.55
C PRO A 12 -15.14 3.46 -1.62
N ASP A 13 -16.10 3.58 -2.54
CA ASP A 13 -16.04 4.52 -3.67
C ASP A 13 -15.83 5.97 -3.24
N PHE A 14 -16.40 6.38 -2.10
CA PHE A 14 -16.24 7.75 -1.60
C PHE A 14 -14.80 8.07 -1.17
N ILE A 15 -14.01 7.07 -0.75
CA ILE A 15 -12.58 7.24 -0.49
C ILE A 15 -11.80 7.21 -1.81
N LYS A 16 -12.11 6.24 -2.69
CA LYS A 16 -11.45 6.11 -4.01
C LYS A 16 -11.54 7.41 -4.83
N ASN A 17 -12.66 8.12 -4.72
CA ASN A 17 -12.93 9.35 -5.45
C ASN A 17 -12.55 10.63 -4.68
N SER A 18 -11.95 10.56 -3.48
CA SER A 18 -11.53 11.73 -2.72
C SER A 18 -10.14 12.21 -3.14
N VAL A 19 -10.03 13.52 -3.38
CA VAL A 19 -8.77 14.21 -3.70
C VAL A 19 -7.84 14.23 -2.50
N GLU A 20 -8.38 14.43 -1.29
CA GLU A 20 -7.63 14.42 -0.03
C GLU A 20 -7.03 13.04 0.22
N ALA A 21 -7.83 11.98 0.04
CA ALA A 21 -7.34 10.61 0.14
C ALA A 21 -6.29 10.28 -0.93
N TYR A 22 -6.37 10.90 -2.11
CA TYR A 22 -5.36 10.74 -3.15
C TYR A 22 -4.04 11.41 -2.77
N ILE A 23 -4.10 12.66 -2.28
CA ILE A 23 -2.93 13.39 -1.78
C ILE A 23 -2.27 12.64 -0.62
N GLY A 24 -3.06 11.97 0.22
CA GLY A 24 -2.59 11.12 1.31
C GLY A 24 -2.08 9.73 0.91
N CYS A 25 -1.91 9.43 -0.39
CA CYS A 25 -1.51 8.12 -0.91
C CYS A 25 -2.45 6.95 -0.56
N LEU A 26 -3.69 7.24 -0.16
CA LEU A 26 -4.66 6.23 0.29
C LEU A 26 -5.53 5.74 -0.87
N SER A 27 -6.21 6.64 -1.58
CA SER A 27 -7.20 6.25 -2.60
C SER A 27 -6.58 5.60 -3.84
N GLY A 28 -5.30 5.89 -4.10
CA GLY A 28 -4.51 5.28 -5.18
C GLY A 28 -3.74 4.02 -4.76
N ALA A 29 -3.88 3.56 -3.51
CA ALA A 29 -3.17 2.38 -3.03
C ALA A 29 -3.64 1.12 -3.76
N MET A 30 -2.69 0.27 -4.15
CA MET A 30 -2.95 -0.97 -4.86
C MET A 30 -3.28 -2.11 -3.88
N MET A 31 -4.04 -3.11 -4.32
CA MET A 31 -4.22 -4.34 -3.56
C MET A 31 -2.86 -5.02 -3.33
N ARG A 32 -2.58 -5.47 -2.10
CA ARG A 32 -1.28 -6.03 -1.70
C ARG A 32 -0.76 -7.09 -2.67
N ASP A 33 -1.63 -8.02 -3.04
CA ASP A 33 -1.22 -9.17 -3.86
C ASP A 33 -0.95 -8.73 -5.32
N GLU A 34 -1.66 -7.73 -5.82
CA GLU A 34 -1.39 -7.10 -7.12
C GLU A 34 -0.07 -6.34 -7.09
N TYR A 35 0.22 -5.60 -6.00
CA TYR A 35 1.47 -4.88 -5.82
C TYR A 35 2.69 -5.82 -5.82
N LEU A 36 2.63 -6.91 -5.06
CA LEU A 36 3.69 -7.92 -5.07
C LEU A 36 3.82 -8.61 -6.44
N GLY A 37 2.69 -8.88 -7.10
CA GLY A 37 2.65 -9.43 -8.45
C GLY A 37 3.31 -8.51 -9.48
N ALA A 38 3.04 -7.21 -9.43
CA ALA A 38 3.63 -6.21 -10.31
C ALA A 38 5.16 -6.12 -10.13
N ILE A 39 5.65 -6.18 -8.88
CA ILE A 39 7.09 -6.23 -8.60
C ILE A 39 7.71 -7.48 -9.22
N GLY A 40 7.05 -8.65 -9.10
CA GLY A 40 7.51 -9.89 -9.73
C GLY A 40 7.50 -9.81 -11.26
N ALA A 41 6.44 -9.26 -11.85
CA ALA A 41 6.31 -9.07 -13.30
C ALA A 41 7.37 -8.11 -13.87
N ALA A 42 7.86 -7.17 -13.08
CA ALA A 42 8.98 -6.29 -13.42
C ALA A 42 10.35 -7.00 -13.41
N GLY A 43 10.40 -8.30 -13.11
CA GLY A 43 11.62 -9.12 -13.13
C GLY A 43 12.38 -9.18 -11.81
N PHE A 44 11.80 -8.69 -10.71
CA PHE A 44 12.37 -8.88 -9.38
C PHE A 44 12.06 -10.28 -8.87
N GLN A 45 13.07 -10.93 -8.33
CA GLN A 45 13.00 -12.25 -7.70
C GLN A 45 13.07 -12.12 -6.17
N GLU A 46 12.78 -13.21 -5.47
CA GLU A 46 12.72 -13.25 -4.00
C GLU A 46 11.87 -12.12 -3.38
N VAL A 47 10.78 -11.75 -4.05
CA VAL A 47 9.87 -10.69 -3.59
C VAL A 47 9.21 -11.13 -2.30
N ARG A 48 9.50 -10.42 -1.20
CA ARG A 48 8.93 -10.70 0.11
C ARG A 48 8.70 -9.44 0.92
N ILE A 49 7.65 -9.47 1.73
CA ILE A 49 7.42 -8.49 2.78
C ILE A 49 8.40 -8.79 3.90
N ILE A 50 9.16 -7.77 4.33
CA ILE A 50 10.14 -7.86 5.41
C ILE A 50 9.71 -7.08 6.66
N ASP A 51 8.66 -6.28 6.54
CA ASP A 51 8.08 -5.48 7.61
C ASP A 51 6.65 -5.12 7.22
N GLU A 52 5.74 -5.11 8.20
CA GLU A 52 4.35 -4.74 8.01
C GLU A 52 3.88 -3.94 9.22
N THR A 53 3.33 -2.76 8.97
CA THR A 53 2.76 -1.89 10.00
C THR A 53 1.32 -1.59 9.62
N SER A 54 0.38 -2.18 10.35
CA SER A 54 -1.04 -1.84 10.24
C SER A 54 -1.22 -0.35 10.45
N PHE A 55 -1.99 0.29 9.58
CA PHE A 55 -2.21 1.73 9.66
C PHE A 55 -2.93 2.05 10.99
N PRO A 56 -2.28 2.71 11.96
CA PRO A 56 -2.89 2.91 13.26
C PRO A 56 -4.06 3.89 13.12
N ILE A 57 -5.18 3.60 13.78
CA ILE A 57 -6.26 4.57 13.99
C ILE A 57 -5.69 5.86 14.64
N ASP A 58 -4.61 5.75 15.41
CA ASP A 58 -3.92 6.88 16.03
C ASP A 58 -3.20 7.79 15.02
N TRP A 59 -2.79 7.25 13.87
CA TRP A 59 -2.36 8.09 12.74
C TRP A 59 -3.57 8.81 12.16
N MET A 60 -4.76 8.20 12.11
CA MET A 60 -5.95 8.91 11.66
C MET A 60 -6.37 10.07 12.58
N ALA A 61 -6.12 9.95 13.88
CA ALA A 61 -6.46 10.97 14.87
C ALA A 61 -5.53 12.20 14.84
N ASN A 62 -4.27 12.03 14.42
CA ASN A 62 -3.26 13.09 14.40
C ASN A 62 -2.79 13.50 12.99
N ASP A 63 -3.16 12.75 11.95
CA ASP A 63 -2.88 13.08 10.57
C ASP A 63 -3.91 14.09 10.03
N PRO A 64 -3.48 15.24 9.49
CA PRO A 64 -4.40 16.24 8.94
C PRO A 64 -5.29 15.71 7.82
N THR A 65 -4.82 14.75 7.04
CA THR A 65 -5.59 14.13 5.94
C THR A 65 -6.68 13.24 6.50
N ALA A 66 -6.37 12.41 7.48
CA ALA A 66 -7.36 11.55 8.09
C ALA A 66 -8.39 12.31 8.94
N LYS A 67 -7.97 13.38 9.61
CA LYS A 67 -8.89 14.32 10.26
C LYS A 67 -9.81 15.00 9.24
N ALA A 68 -9.27 15.46 8.11
CA ALA A 68 -10.07 16.03 7.03
C ALA A 68 -11.06 14.99 6.44
N ILE A 69 -10.66 13.73 6.27
CA ILE A 69 -11.53 12.64 5.83
C ILE A 69 -12.65 12.39 6.86
N MET A 70 -12.33 12.32 8.16
CA MET A 70 -13.33 12.12 9.22
C MET A 70 -14.33 13.29 9.32
N GLU A 71 -13.82 14.53 9.29
CA GLU A 71 -14.63 15.75 9.41
C GLU A 71 -15.49 16.00 8.15
N ASN A 72 -14.95 15.79 6.95
CA ASN A 72 -15.68 16.02 5.71
C ASN A 72 -16.72 14.92 5.40
N LEU A 73 -16.50 13.69 5.86
CA LEU A 73 -17.34 12.54 5.49
C LEU A 73 -18.31 12.11 6.59
N ASN A 74 -18.22 12.71 7.78
CA ASN A 74 -19.16 12.52 8.90
C ASN A 74 -19.41 11.02 9.22
N LEU A 75 -18.34 10.21 9.13
CA LEU A 75 -18.42 8.75 9.22
C LEU A 75 -18.60 8.26 10.67
N PRO A 76 -19.38 7.19 10.89
CA PRO A 76 -19.45 6.56 12.20
C PRO A 76 -18.12 5.86 12.54
N PRO A 77 -17.72 5.79 13.83
CA PRO A 77 -16.45 5.20 14.26
C PRO A 77 -16.20 3.77 13.76
N GLU A 78 -17.26 2.99 13.59
CA GLU A 78 -17.19 1.61 13.08
C GLU A 78 -16.68 1.58 11.64
N LYS A 79 -17.11 2.54 10.81
CA LYS A 79 -16.66 2.65 9.42
C LYS A 79 -15.20 3.10 9.33
N VAL A 80 -14.77 3.98 10.23
CA VAL A 80 -13.36 4.39 10.33
C VAL A 80 -12.48 3.19 10.66
N LYS A 81 -12.88 2.37 11.63
CA LYS A 81 -12.15 1.15 12.00
C LYS A 81 -12.12 0.13 10.86
N GLU A 82 -13.22 -0.02 10.12
CA GLU A 82 -13.28 -0.88 8.94
C GLU A 82 -12.25 -0.45 7.88
N ILE A 83 -12.20 0.84 7.56
CA ILE A 83 -11.23 1.41 6.61
C ILE A 83 -9.80 1.25 7.13
N ALA A 84 -9.52 1.59 8.39
CA ALA A 84 -8.18 1.43 8.97
C ALA A 84 -7.70 -0.03 8.90
N SER A 85 -8.60 -1.00 9.09
CA SER A 85 -8.27 -2.43 8.99
C SER A 85 -8.00 -2.92 7.56
N SER A 86 -8.38 -2.13 6.56
CA SER A 86 -8.15 -2.43 5.14
C SER A 86 -6.83 -1.91 4.59
N VAL A 87 -6.10 -1.10 5.36
CA VAL A 87 -4.90 -0.38 4.92
C VAL A 87 -3.69 -0.82 5.75
N THR A 88 -2.57 -1.10 5.10
CA THR A 88 -1.33 -1.45 5.79
C THR A 88 -0.13 -0.88 5.04
N SER A 89 0.91 -0.51 5.79
CA SER A 89 2.20 -0.13 5.22
C SER A 89 3.10 -1.35 5.20
N ILE A 90 3.61 -1.71 4.03
CA ILE A 90 4.52 -2.85 3.88
C ILE A 90 5.89 -2.38 3.42
N LYS A 91 6.94 -3.05 3.90
CA LYS A 91 8.29 -2.94 3.37
C LYS A 91 8.57 -4.19 2.54
N VAL A 92 8.82 -3.99 1.25
CA VAL A 92 9.09 -5.08 0.31
C VAL A 92 10.56 -5.09 -0.08
N ARG A 93 11.13 -6.29 -0.09
CA ARG A 93 12.43 -6.59 -0.67
C ARG A 93 12.23 -7.47 -1.90
N GLY A 94 12.87 -7.09 -3.00
CA GLY A 94 13.09 -7.94 -4.17
C GLY A 94 14.53 -7.79 -4.66
N ILE A 95 15.03 -8.80 -5.37
CA ILE A 95 16.36 -8.81 -5.99
C ILE A 95 16.18 -8.81 -7.49
N LYS A 96 16.77 -7.83 -8.19
CA LYS A 96 16.85 -7.89 -9.66
C LYS A 96 18.09 -8.73 -10.03
N PRO A 97 17.95 -9.84 -10.77
CA PRO A 97 19.10 -10.60 -11.21
C PRO A 97 19.96 -9.75 -12.16
N ASN A 98 21.29 -9.84 -12.02
CA ASN A 98 22.20 -9.22 -12.98
C ASN A 98 22.19 -10.05 -14.29
N GLU A 99 21.97 -9.39 -15.43
CA GLU A 99 21.98 -10.02 -16.76
C GLU A 99 23.35 -10.61 -17.16
N THR A 100 24.42 -10.27 -16.44
CA THR A 100 25.80 -10.55 -16.86
C THR A 100 26.23 -12.02 -16.75
N ILE A 101 25.58 -12.87 -15.94
CA ILE A 101 26.06 -14.25 -15.72
C ILE A 101 25.56 -15.24 -16.79
N ASN A 102 24.40 -15.00 -17.42
CA ASN A 102 23.82 -15.95 -18.37
C ASN A 102 24.45 -15.92 -19.78
N SER A 103 25.20 -14.88 -20.13
CA SER A 103 25.88 -14.78 -21.43
C SER A 103 27.26 -15.47 -21.48
N LEU A 104 27.85 -15.79 -20.32
CA LEU A 104 29.19 -16.40 -20.22
C LEU A 104 29.16 -17.94 -20.07
N LEU A 105 27.99 -18.54 -19.87
CA LEU A 105 27.81 -20.00 -19.74
C LEU A 105 27.26 -20.66 -21.02
N LEU A 106 27.08 -19.89 -22.10
CA LEU A 106 26.57 -20.36 -23.39
C LEU A 106 27.63 -20.33 -24.52
N ASN A 107 28.91 -20.11 -24.20
CA ASN A 107 30.02 -20.21 -25.15
C ASN A 107 30.96 -21.36 -24.77
#